data_AF-A0A3A8ZWC5-F1
#
_entry.id   AF-A0A3A8ZWC5-F1
#
_cell.length_a   1.000
_cell.length_b   1.000
_cell.length_c   1.000
_cell.angle_alpha   90.00
_cell.angle_beta   90.00
_cell.angle_gamma   90.00
#
_symmetry.space_group_name_H-M   'P 1'
#
loop_
_entity.id
_entity.type
_entity.pdbx_description
1 polymer ?
#
loop_
_entity_poly.entity_id
_entity_poly.type
_entity_poly.pdbx_seq_one_letter_code
_entity_poly.pdbx_strand_id
1 'polypeptide(L)'
;MERVLIFKYPIEFSDKVKQIKEAFKIHNIEFICYESNGYYDHEFMVRKSGKRWNDIYTIINSVRPAKYEFKKTCIEVINGELKEIVYCQ
;
A
#
# COMPACT_ATOMS: atom_id res chain seq x y z
N MET A 1 6.08 -3.52 15.77
CA MET A 1 6.53 -3.53 14.36
C MET A 1 5.88 -4.69 13.63
N GLU A 2 5.28 -4.42 12.47
CA GLU A 2 4.71 -5.42 11.57
C GLU A 2 5.43 -5.41 10.21
N ARG A 3 5.29 -6.50 9.46
CA ARG A 3 5.82 -6.60 8.09
C ARG A 3 4.77 -6.10 7.11
N VAL A 4 5.11 -5.08 6.35
CA VAL A 4 4.26 -4.45 5.34
C VAL A 4 4.83 -4.66 3.95
N LEU A 5 3.95 -4.66 2.97
CA LEU A 5 4.31 -4.73 1.55
C LEU A 5 4.34 -3.31 0.97
N ILE A 6 5.39 -2.97 0.24
CA ILE A 6 5.54 -1.68 -0.42
C ILE A 6 5.62 -1.87 -1.93
N PHE A 7 4.93 -1.00 -2.67
CA PHE A 7 5.06 -0.88 -4.13
C PHE A 7 4.74 0.55 -4.58
N LYS A 8 5.15 0.90 -5.80
CA LYS A 8 5.03 2.25 -6.35
C LYS A 8 4.35 2.24 -7.71
N TYR A 9 3.49 3.22 -7.96
CA TYR A 9 2.97 3.53 -9.29
C TYR A 9 3.50 4.89 -9.77
N PRO A 10 3.94 4.96 -11.05
CA PRO A 10 4.20 6.22 -11.71
C PRO A 10 2.92 7.01 -12.00
N ILE A 11 3.08 8.32 -12.20
CA ILE A 11 1.99 9.28 -12.45
C ILE A 11 1.14 8.96 -13.67
N GLU A 12 1.75 8.33 -14.68
CA GLU A 12 1.05 7.89 -15.90
C GLU A 12 0.01 6.77 -15.63
N PHE A 13 -0.04 6.21 -14.42
CA PHE A 13 -0.99 5.17 -14.01
C PHE A 13 -1.99 5.62 -12.96
N SER A 14 -2.34 6.91 -12.92
CA SER A 14 -3.37 7.47 -12.02
C SER A 14 -4.71 6.70 -12.05
N ASP A 15 -5.17 6.24 -13.22
CA ASP A 15 -6.37 5.39 -13.33
C ASP A 15 -6.22 4.05 -12.61
N LYS A 16 -5.01 3.48 -12.61
CA LYS A 16 -4.70 2.22 -11.91
C LYS A 16 -4.57 2.42 -10.40
N VAL A 17 -4.11 3.59 -9.97
CA VAL A 17 -4.09 4.01 -8.56
C VAL A 17 -5.51 4.03 -8.00
N LYS A 18 -6.48 4.56 -8.75
CA LYS A 18 -7.89 4.52 -8.35
C LYS A 18 -8.42 3.08 -8.26
N GLN A 19 -8.16 2.26 -9.29
CA GLN A 19 -8.59 0.85 -9.33
C GLN A 19 -8.02 0.03 -8.16
N ILE A 20 -6.74 0.20 -7.81
CA ILE A 20 -6.14 -0.54 -6.70
C ILE A 20 -6.68 -0.09 -5.33
N LYS A 21 -6.91 1.23 -5.16
CA LYS A 21 -7.55 1.77 -3.95
C LYS A 21 -8.96 1.17 -3.77
N GLU A 22 -9.74 1.03 -4.85
CA GLU A 22 -11.06 0.40 -4.83
C GLU A 22 -10.98 -1.11 -4.53
N ALA A 23 -10.06 -1.83 -5.18
CA ALA A 23 -9.85 -3.26 -4.94
C ALA A 23 -9.48 -3.54 -3.47
N PHE A 24 -8.60 -2.75 -2.88
CA PHE A 24 -8.26 -2.89 -1.47
C PHE A 24 -9.46 -2.65 -0.55
N LYS A 25 -10.31 -1.66 -0.84
CA LYS A 25 -11.56 -1.46 -0.08
C LYS A 25 -12.50 -2.66 -0.18
N ILE A 26 -12.75 -3.16 -1.39
CA ILE A 26 -13.63 -4.33 -1.63
C ILE A 26 -13.13 -5.56 -0.87
N HIS A 27 -11.81 -5.77 -0.87
CA HIS A 27 -11.21 -6.92 -0.21
C HIS A 27 -10.93 -6.70 1.29
N ASN A 28 -11.24 -5.53 1.87
CA ASN A 28 -10.87 -5.18 3.25
C ASN A 28 -9.36 -5.34 3.50
N ILE A 29 -8.54 -4.78 2.62
CA ILE A 29 -7.09 -4.68 2.76
C ILE A 29 -6.76 -3.27 3.23
N GLU A 30 -6.09 -3.16 4.36
CA GLU A 30 -5.64 -1.89 4.91
C GLU A 30 -4.36 -1.43 4.22
N PHE A 31 -4.31 -0.16 3.84
CA PHE A 31 -3.16 0.43 3.18
C PHE A 31 -3.00 1.91 3.52
N ILE A 32 -1.79 2.41 3.33
CA ILE A 32 -1.44 3.82 3.29
C ILE A 32 -0.98 4.13 1.86
N CYS A 33 -1.39 5.27 1.32
CA CYS A 33 -0.95 5.75 0.01
C CYS A 33 -0.29 7.12 0.21
N TYR A 34 1.02 7.18 0.05
CA TYR A 34 1.77 8.44 0.05
C TYR A 34 1.76 9.02 -1.35
N GLU A 35 1.39 10.29 -1.45
CA GLU A 35 1.39 11.03 -2.71
C GLU A 35 2.60 11.98 -2.74
N SER A 36 3.37 11.98 -3.83
CA SER A 36 4.56 12.81 -4.01
C SER A 36 4.57 13.49 -5.38
N ASN A 37 5.24 14.63 -5.52
CA ASN A 37 5.34 15.34 -6.80
C ASN A 37 6.46 14.80 -7.72
N GLY A 38 6.86 13.54 -7.54
CA GLY A 38 7.95 12.89 -8.29
C GLY A 38 7.46 11.98 -9.42
N TYR A 39 8.41 11.31 -10.10
CA TYR A 39 8.10 10.34 -11.16
C TYR A 39 7.24 9.16 -10.67
N TYR A 40 7.48 8.72 -9.42
CA TYR A 40 6.59 7.80 -8.69
C TYR A 40 5.76 8.62 -7.72
N ASP A 41 4.64 9.11 -8.20
CA ASP A 41 3.76 9.98 -7.43
C ASP A 41 2.97 9.21 -6.38
N HIS A 42 2.84 7.89 -6.49
CA HIS A 42 2.09 7.08 -5.54
C HIS A 42 2.90 5.91 -4.98
N GLU A 43 3.22 5.96 -3.67
CA GLU A 43 3.79 4.84 -2.92
C GLU A 43 2.73 4.23 -2.00
N PHE A 44 2.52 2.92 -2.14
CA PHE A 44 1.59 2.16 -1.33
C PHE A 44 2.34 1.37 -0.27
N MET A 45 1.83 1.42 0.96
CA MET A 45 2.21 0.56 2.07
C MET A 45 1.00 -0.25 2.50
N VAL A 46 1.09 -1.57 2.36
CA VAL A 46 -0.06 -2.49 2.51
C VAL A 46 0.17 -3.43 3.69
N ARG A 47 -0.82 -3.47 4.59
CA ARG A 47 -0.86 -4.44 5.69
C ARG A 47 -1.36 -5.77 5.19
N LYS A 48 -1.01 -6.82 5.92
CA LYS A 48 -1.49 -8.17 5.61
C LYS A 48 -3.01 -8.30 5.79
N SER A 49 -3.59 -7.56 6.74
CA SER A 49 -5.04 -7.53 7.06
C SER A 49 -5.68 -8.93 7.12
N GLY A 50 -5.00 -9.88 7.78
CA GLY A 50 -5.46 -11.26 7.92
C GLY A 50 -5.40 -12.13 6.65
N LYS A 51 -4.92 -11.61 5.51
CA LYS A 51 -4.86 -12.34 4.22
C LYS A 51 -3.51 -13.00 3.98
N ARG A 52 -3.40 -13.92 3.01
CA ARG A 52 -2.09 -14.43 2.58
C ARG A 52 -1.45 -13.40 1.66
N TRP A 53 -0.11 -13.29 1.70
CA TRP A 53 0.61 -12.38 0.81
C TRP A 53 0.34 -12.69 -0.68
N ASN A 54 0.22 -13.97 -1.03
CA ASN A 54 -0.13 -14.40 -2.39
C ASN A 54 -1.48 -13.84 -2.86
N ASP A 55 -2.46 -13.72 -1.97
CA ASP A 55 -3.77 -13.16 -2.32
C ASP A 55 -3.63 -11.66 -2.61
N ILE A 56 -2.86 -10.95 -1.78
CA ILE A 56 -2.56 -9.53 -1.95
C ILE A 56 -1.79 -9.30 -3.27
N TYR A 57 -0.80 -10.13 -3.59
CA TYR A 57 -0.09 -10.05 -4.87
C TYR A 57 -1.01 -10.26 -6.07
N THR A 58 -1.93 -11.21 -5.96
CA THR A 58 -2.88 -11.49 -7.04
C THR A 58 -3.78 -10.28 -7.29
N ILE A 59 -4.25 -9.61 -6.23
CA ILE A 59 -5.06 -8.39 -6.33
C ILE A 59 -4.25 -7.22 -6.92
N ILE A 60 -3.00 -7.03 -6.49
CA ILE A 60 -2.17 -5.94 -7.03
C ILE A 60 -1.88 -6.19 -8.51
N ASN A 61 -1.41 -7.40 -8.84
CA ASN A 61 -1.05 -7.78 -10.21
C ASN A 61 -2.26 -7.82 -11.16
N SER A 62 -3.49 -8.04 -10.68
CA SER A 62 -4.69 -7.98 -11.53
C SER A 62 -5.01 -6.56 -11.99
N VAL A 63 -4.62 -5.54 -11.22
CA VAL A 63 -4.70 -4.14 -11.63
C VAL A 63 -3.51 -3.75 -12.50
N ARG A 64 -2.30 -4.04 -12.01
CA ARG A 64 -1.03 -3.81 -12.71
C ARG A 64 0.10 -4.60 -12.04
N PRO A 65 0.95 -5.29 -12.82
CA PRO A 65 2.18 -5.87 -12.28
C PRO A 65 3.09 -4.81 -11.65
N ALA A 66 3.49 -5.04 -10.39
CA ALA A 66 4.34 -4.12 -9.64
C ALA A 66 5.60 -4.82 -9.11
N LYS A 67 6.65 -4.04 -8.86
CA LYS A 67 7.79 -4.50 -8.06
C LYS A 67 7.47 -4.31 -6.59
N TYR A 68 7.84 -5.30 -5.80
CA TYR A 68 7.46 -5.42 -4.40
C TYR A 68 8.68 -5.36 -3.49
N GLU A 69 8.53 -4.66 -2.37
CA GLU A 69 9.50 -4.68 -1.28
C GLU A 69 8.79 -4.94 0.04
N PHE A 70 9.52 -5.52 0.99
CA PHE A 70 9.01 -5.71 2.34
C PHE A 70 9.76 -4.79 3.30
N LYS A 71 9.01 -4.05 4.11
CA LYS A 71 9.53 -3.21 5.17
C LYS A 71 8.98 -3.70 6.52
N LYS A 72 9.78 -3.60 7.57
CA LYS A 72 9.29 -3.70 8.95
C LYS A 72 9.04 -2.29 9.44
N THR A 73 7.84 -2.01 9.91
CA THR A 73 7.49 -0.68 10.41
C THR A 73 6.44 -0.75 11.51
N CYS A 74 6.14 0.38 12.16
CA CYS A 74 5.02 0.51 13.07
C CYS A 74 3.91 1.29 12.37
N ILE A 75 2.69 0.72 12.36
CA ILE A 75 1.50 1.39 11.86
C ILE A 75 0.53 1.53 13.02
N GLU A 76 0.00 2.73 13.19
CA GLU A 76 -1.03 3.03 14.19
C GLU A 76 -2.24 3.69 13.51
N VAL A 77 -3.40 3.58 14.16
CA VAL A 77 -4.61 4.28 13.74
C VAL A 77 -4.73 5.55 14.58
N ILE A 78 -4.50 6.70 13.97
CA ILE A 78 -4.58 8.02 14.61
C ILE A 78 -5.77 8.75 14.01
N ASN A 79 -6.75 9.12 14.85
CA ASN A 79 -8.00 9.77 14.42
C ASN A 79 -8.77 8.98 13.35
N GLY A 80 -8.70 7.64 13.38
CA GLY A 80 -9.37 6.76 12.42
C GLY A 80 -8.61 6.55 11.11
N GLU A 81 -7.43 7.14 10.94
CA GLU A 81 -6.57 6.97 9.77
C GLU A 81 -5.32 6.15 10.09
N LEU A 82 -4.93 5.24 9.18
CA LEU A 82 -3.69 4.49 9.28
C LEU A 82 -2.49 5.39 8.99
N LYS A 83 -1.52 5.42 9.91
CA LYS A 83 -0.28 6.19 9.76
C LYS A 83 0.93 5.34 10.15
N GLU A 84 2.00 5.46 9.36
CA GLU A 84 3.31 4.94 9.74
C GLU A 84 3.90 5.80 10.86
N ILE A 85 4.36 5.17 11.93
CA ILE A 85 5.01 5.84 13.07
C ILE A 85 6.50 5.57 13.00
N VAL A 86 7.28 6.64 12.90
CA VAL A 86 8.74 6.63 12.99
C VAL A 86 9.11 7.11 14.38
N TYR A 87 9.55 6.20 15.25
CA TYR A 87 10.14 6.60 16.52
C TYR A 87 11.55 7.13 16.24
N CYS A 88 11.77 8.44 16.38
CA CYS A 88 13.12 8.98 16.41
C CYS A 88 13.83 8.42 17.66
N GLN A 89 14.95 7.74 17.45
CA GLN A 89 15.87 7.35 18.52
C GLN A 89 16.75 8.53 18.91
#